data_AF-A0A0S7C5M7-F1
#
_entry.id   AF-A0A0S7C5M7-F1
#
_cell.length_a   1.000
_cell.length_b   1.000
_cell.length_c   1.000
_cell.angle_alpha   90.00
_cell.angle_beta   90.00
_cell.angle_gamma   90.00
#
_symmetry.space_group_name_H-M   'P 1'
#
loop_
_entity.id
_entity.type
_entity.pdbx_description
1 polymer ?
#
loop_
_entity_poly.entity_id
_entity_poly.type
_entity_poly.pdbx_seq_one_letter_code
_entity_poly.pdbx_strand_id
1 'polypeptide(L)'
;MSDNHILPKHSNNNTLFLRALCIFSLIITGFWVIIYIACSLGFNLIASSQEFSNAHLFSGFSALPMIGFSLLALTGIILMWKLKKHGFYLYFAAQFLLFNYPLLVFGTEHFDLNELFFSSVFILLFGINLRYMKN
;
A
#
# COMPACT_ATOMS: atom_id res chain seq x y z
N MET A 1 13.39 -49.03 8.94
CA MET A 1 13.85 -48.45 7.66
C MET A 1 13.45 -46.98 7.69
N SER A 2 14.43 -46.12 7.47
CA SER A 2 14.58 -44.75 8.01
C SER A 2 13.42 -43.78 7.81
N ASP A 3 13.26 -42.92 8.81
CA ASP A 3 12.43 -41.72 8.88
C ASP A 3 12.57 -40.80 7.66
N ASN A 4 11.43 -40.32 7.15
CA ASN A 4 11.37 -39.10 6.32
C ASN A 4 10.23 -38.21 6.82
N HIS A 5 10.38 -37.76 8.06
CA HIS A 5 9.67 -36.63 8.61
C HIS A 5 10.15 -35.38 7.85
N ILE A 6 9.47 -35.03 6.75
CA ILE A 6 9.67 -33.76 6.04
C ILE A 6 9.18 -32.65 6.98
N LEU A 7 10.05 -32.23 7.89
CA LEU A 7 9.91 -30.98 8.63
C LEU A 7 10.03 -29.83 7.63
N PRO A 8 9.01 -28.96 7.46
CA PRO A 8 9.21 -27.70 6.75
C PRO A 8 10.05 -26.77 7.65
N LYS A 9 11.37 -26.96 7.61
CA LYS A 9 12.38 -26.09 8.21
C LYS A 9 12.61 -24.88 7.30
N HIS A 10 11.59 -24.03 7.14
CA HIS A 10 11.74 -22.75 6.44
C HIS A 10 10.67 -21.71 6.86
N SER A 11 10.48 -21.47 8.16
CA SER A 11 9.48 -20.48 8.64
C SER A 11 10.05 -19.09 8.95
N ASN A 12 11.36 -18.94 9.16
CA ASN A 12 11.93 -17.68 9.67
C ASN A 12 12.32 -16.66 8.57
N ASN A 13 12.79 -17.14 7.41
CA ASN A 13 13.20 -16.26 6.30
C ASN A 13 11.98 -15.57 5.66
N ASN A 14 10.85 -16.27 5.59
CA ASN A 14 9.62 -15.74 5.00
C ASN A 14 9.02 -14.65 5.90
N THR A 15 9.06 -14.83 7.22
CA THR A 15 8.65 -13.79 8.17
C THR A 15 9.55 -12.56 8.14
N LEU A 16 10.86 -12.72 7.87
CA LEU A 16 11.77 -11.60 7.63
C LEU A 16 11.46 -10.89 6.30
N PHE A 17 11.16 -11.64 5.24
CA PHE A 17 10.80 -11.08 3.94
C PHE A 17 9.49 -10.27 4.00
N LEU A 18 8.46 -10.80 4.67
CA LEU A 18 7.20 -10.08 4.93
C LEU A 18 7.42 -8.78 5.70
N ARG A 19 8.30 -8.78 6.71
CA ARG A 19 8.67 -7.58 7.45
C ARG A 19 9.41 -6.57 6.58
N ALA A 20 10.34 -7.03 5.74
CA ALA A 20 11.04 -6.16 4.79
C ALA A 20 10.07 -5.52 3.80
N LEU A 21 9.13 -6.28 3.23
CA LEU A 21 8.08 -5.77 2.37
C LEU A 21 7.17 -4.77 3.09
N CYS A 22 6.79 -5.03 4.34
CA CYS A 22 6.05 -4.07 5.15
C CYS A 22 6.82 -2.76 5.32
N ILE A 23 8.11 -2.82 5.66
CA ILE A 23 8.95 -1.62 5.80
C ILE A 23 9.01 -0.86 4.48
N PHE A 24 9.22 -1.56 3.36
CA PHE A 24 9.30 -0.94 2.04
C PHE A 24 7.97 -0.27 1.65
N SER A 25 6.85 -0.98 1.86
CA SER A 25 5.50 -0.44 1.64
C SER A 25 5.19 0.72 2.58
N LEU A 26 5.70 0.72 3.81
CA LEU A 26 5.55 1.81 4.77
C LEU A 26 6.33 3.04 4.31
N ILE A 27 7.55 2.88 3.80
CA ILE A 27 8.35 3.98 3.25
C ILE A 27 7.63 4.59 2.03
N ILE A 28 7.16 3.78 1.09
CA ILE A 28 6.44 4.26 -0.10
C ILE A 28 5.14 4.96 0.29
N THR A 29 4.31 4.33 1.13
CA THR A 29 3.02 4.89 1.56
C THR A 29 3.22 6.15 2.40
N GLY A 30 4.21 6.14 3.30
CA GLY A 30 4.56 7.29 4.13
C GLY A 30 5.02 8.49 3.29
N PHE A 31 5.80 8.24 2.23
CA PHE A 31 6.18 9.28 1.29
C PHE A 31 4.96 9.93 0.62
N TRP A 32 4.01 9.11 0.14
CA TRP A 32 2.74 9.59 -0.41
C TRP A 32 1.90 10.40 0.59
N VAL A 33 1.82 9.97 1.87
CA VAL A 33 1.11 10.72 2.92
C VAL A 33 1.69 12.11 3.12
N ILE A 34 3.02 12.23 3.16
CA ILE A 34 3.70 13.51 3.32
C ILE A 34 3.34 14.44 2.15
N ILE A 35 3.33 13.91 0.93
CA ILE A 35 2.90 14.64 -0.26
C ILE A 35 1.44 15.08 -0.14
N TYR A 36 0.52 14.19 0.23
CA TYR A 36 -0.91 14.53 0.37
C TYR A 36 -1.13 15.63 1.40
N ILE A 37 -0.40 15.60 2.53
CA ILE A 37 -0.44 16.64 3.56
C ILE A 37 0.12 17.96 3.02
N ALA A 38 1.24 17.93 2.30
CA ALA A 38 1.83 19.12 1.70
C ALA A 38 0.89 19.77 0.68
N CYS A 39 0.28 18.97 -0.20
CA CYS A 39 -0.74 19.44 -1.15
C CYS A 39 -1.98 20.00 -0.43
N SER A 40 -2.40 19.39 0.68
CA SER A 40 -3.49 19.91 1.52
C SER A 40 -3.17 21.29 2.13
N LEU A 41 -1.90 21.62 2.34
CA LEU A 41 -1.42 22.93 2.81
C LEU A 41 -1.20 23.94 1.68
N GLY A 42 -1.40 23.53 0.42
CA GLY A 42 -1.15 24.34 -0.77
C GLY A 42 0.30 24.29 -1.29
N PHE A 43 1.15 23.42 -0.74
CA PHE A 43 2.50 23.17 -1.27
C PHE A 43 2.45 22.16 -2.42
N ASN A 44 2.90 22.59 -3.60
CA ASN A 44 2.89 21.76 -4.80
C ASN A 44 4.24 21.02 -4.99
N LEU A 45 4.52 20.02 -4.14
CA LEU A 45 5.80 19.27 -4.17
C LEU A 45 6.01 18.40 -5.42
N ILE A 46 4.95 18.11 -6.20
CA ILE A 46 5.02 17.28 -7.44
C ILE A 46 4.89 18.11 -8.72
N ALA A 47 4.61 19.42 -8.63
CA ALA A 47 4.30 20.25 -9.81
C ALA A 47 5.46 20.44 -10.81
N SER A 48 6.65 19.94 -10.53
CA SER A 48 7.79 19.98 -11.45
C SER A 48 7.94 18.76 -12.36
N SER A 49 7.23 17.64 -12.12
CA SER A 49 7.47 16.38 -12.85
C SER A 49 6.24 15.67 -13.43
N GLN A 50 5.01 16.08 -13.09
CA GLN A 50 3.79 15.64 -13.78
C GLN A 50 2.99 16.87 -14.24
N GLU A 51 2.45 16.79 -15.46
CA GLU A 51 1.82 17.92 -16.13
C GLU A 51 0.77 18.67 -15.29
N PHE A 52 0.78 19.97 -15.54
CA PHE A 52 0.28 21.09 -14.76
C PHE A 52 -1.26 21.20 -14.65
N SER A 53 -2.02 20.09 -14.62
CA SER A 53 -3.49 20.13 -14.56
C SER A 53 -4.10 19.63 -13.25
N ASN A 54 -3.39 18.79 -12.47
CA ASN A 54 -3.99 18.00 -11.38
C ASN A 54 -3.64 18.47 -9.96
N ALA A 55 -2.71 19.43 -9.81
CA ALA A 55 -2.31 19.98 -8.51
C ALA A 55 -3.46 20.69 -7.76
N HIS A 56 -4.50 21.10 -8.50
CA HIS A 56 -5.69 21.75 -7.94
C HIS A 56 -6.82 20.76 -7.58
N LEU A 57 -6.69 19.47 -7.94
CA LEU A 57 -7.70 18.42 -7.68
C LEU A 57 -7.51 17.75 -6.30
N PHE A 58 -6.27 17.67 -5.84
CA PHE A 58 -5.89 17.14 -4.52
C PHE A 58 -5.62 18.23 -3.48
N SER A 59 -5.93 19.49 -3.79
CA SER A 59 -5.78 20.61 -2.85
C SER A 59 -7.07 20.83 -2.05
N GLY A 60 -6.96 20.90 -0.72
CA GLY A 60 -8.07 21.27 0.17
C GLY A 60 -8.89 20.07 0.70
N PHE A 61 -10.22 20.26 0.82
CA PHE A 61 -11.11 19.32 1.53
C PHE A 61 -11.19 17.92 0.87
N SER A 62 -10.89 17.81 -0.43
CA SER A 62 -10.88 16.55 -1.19
C SER A 62 -9.76 15.59 -0.79
N ALA A 63 -8.70 16.08 -0.13
CA ALA A 63 -7.57 15.27 0.35
C ALA A 63 -7.85 14.52 1.67
N LEU A 64 -8.87 14.94 2.44
CA LEU A 64 -9.25 14.31 3.71
C LEU A 64 -9.51 12.80 3.61
N PRO A 65 -10.35 12.30 2.66
CA PRO A 65 -10.59 10.87 2.53
C PRO A 65 -9.34 10.09 2.12
N MET A 66 -8.44 10.66 1.31
CA MET A 66 -7.17 10.01 0.97
C MET A 66 -6.26 9.82 2.18
N ILE A 67 -6.15 10.84 3.03
CA ILE A 67 -5.40 10.73 4.28
C ILE A 67 -6.02 9.63 5.15
N GLY A 68 -7.36 9.58 5.24
CA GLY A 68 -8.08 8.52 5.95
C GLY A 68 -7.79 7.11 5.44
N PHE A 69 -7.85 6.91 4.12
CA PHE A 69 -7.53 5.61 3.50
C PHE A 69 -6.06 5.25 3.66
N SER A 70 -5.15 6.21 3.60
CA SER A 70 -3.73 5.97 3.80
C SER A 70 -3.40 5.60 5.26
N LEU A 71 -4.12 6.17 6.23
CA LEU A 71 -4.05 5.73 7.63
C LEU A 71 -4.60 4.31 7.82
N LEU A 72 -5.64 3.96 7.07
CA LEU A 72 -6.17 2.58 7.02
C LEU A 72 -5.12 1.62 6.44
N ALA A 73 -4.46 2.00 5.34
CA ALA A 73 -3.39 1.22 4.73
C ALA A 73 -2.21 1.04 5.70
N LEU A 74 -1.78 2.11 6.39
CA LEU A 74 -0.78 2.07 7.46
C LEU A 74 -1.18 1.11 8.58
N THR A 75 -2.44 1.14 9.01
CA THR A 75 -2.98 0.22 10.02
C THR A 75 -2.92 -1.23 9.51
N GLY A 76 -3.25 -1.48 8.25
CA GLY A 76 -3.10 -2.77 7.59
C GLY A 76 -1.65 -3.27 7.61
N ILE A 77 -0.68 -2.41 7.27
CA ILE A 77 0.76 -2.72 7.27
C ILE A 77 1.25 -3.03 8.69
N ILE A 78 0.83 -2.26 9.71
CA ILE A 78 1.19 -2.54 11.11
C ILE A 78 0.64 -3.89 11.55
N LEU A 79 -0.59 -4.24 11.14
CA LEU A 79 -1.20 -5.52 11.47
C LEU A 79 -0.50 -6.69 10.74
N MET A 80 -0.04 -6.48 9.49
CA MET A 80 0.82 -7.40 8.76
C MET A 80 2.18 -7.59 9.44
N TRP A 81 2.76 -6.55 10.04
CA TRP A 81 4.00 -6.66 10.82
C TRP A 81 3.85 -7.65 11.97
N LYS A 82 2.65 -7.71 12.58
CA LYS A 82 2.28 -8.68 13.62
C LYS A 82 1.88 -10.05 13.06
N LEU A 83 2.11 -10.31 11.76
CA LEU A 83 1.84 -11.56 11.05
C LEU A 83 0.36 -12.00 11.09
N LYS A 84 -0.57 -11.05 11.22
CA LYS A 84 -2.01 -11.33 11.20
C LYS A 84 -2.57 -11.24 9.78
N LYS A 85 -3.24 -12.31 9.33
CA LYS A 85 -3.88 -12.36 7.98
C LYS A 85 -4.89 -11.25 7.73
N HIS A 86 -5.55 -10.76 8.80
CA HIS A 86 -6.49 -9.65 8.75
C HIS A 86 -5.85 -8.34 8.25
N GLY A 87 -4.55 -8.15 8.44
CA GLY A 87 -3.85 -6.94 8.01
C GLY A 87 -3.80 -6.79 6.50
N PHE A 88 -3.71 -7.92 5.78
CA PHE A 88 -3.69 -7.91 4.33
C PHE A 88 -5.02 -7.53 3.71
N TYR A 89 -6.12 -8.07 4.23
CA TYR A 89 -7.44 -7.68 3.74
C TYR A 89 -7.69 -6.19 3.96
N LEU A 90 -7.25 -5.63 5.10
CA LEU A 90 -7.32 -4.20 5.37
C LEU A 90 -6.46 -3.37 4.42
N TYR A 91 -5.19 -3.75 4.23
CA TYR A 91 -4.28 -3.06 3.30
C TYR A 91 -4.80 -3.12 1.86
N PHE A 92 -5.21 -4.30 1.40
CA PHE A 92 -5.76 -4.50 0.06
C PHE A 92 -7.03 -3.67 -0.15
N ALA A 93 -7.96 -3.70 0.80
CA ALA A 93 -9.17 -2.87 0.73
C ALA A 93 -8.81 -1.38 0.71
N ALA A 94 -7.91 -0.93 1.59
CA ALA A 94 -7.49 0.46 1.65
C ALA A 94 -6.83 0.92 0.34
N GLN A 95 -5.92 0.12 -0.22
CA GLN A 95 -5.23 0.42 -1.47
C GLN A 95 -6.20 0.40 -2.66
N PHE A 96 -7.14 -0.54 -2.67
CA PHE A 96 -8.19 -0.62 -3.68
C PHE A 96 -9.11 0.60 -3.62
N LEU A 97 -9.51 1.05 -2.43
CA LEU A 97 -10.27 2.29 -2.26
C LEU A 97 -9.45 3.51 -2.69
N LEU A 98 -8.18 3.60 -2.29
CA LEU A 98 -7.30 4.71 -2.64
C LEU A 98 -7.14 4.84 -4.16
N PHE A 99 -7.04 3.71 -4.85
CA PHE A 99 -6.93 3.63 -6.31
C PHE A 99 -8.25 3.91 -7.04
N ASN A 100 -9.37 3.40 -6.54
CA ASN A 100 -10.68 3.64 -7.16
C ASN A 100 -11.25 5.03 -6.82
N TYR A 101 -10.79 5.69 -5.76
CA TYR A 101 -11.25 7.01 -5.36
C TYR A 101 -11.08 8.07 -6.48
N PRO A 102 -9.89 8.25 -7.10
CA PRO A 102 -9.75 9.18 -8.22
C PRO A 102 -10.62 8.79 -9.43
N LEU A 103 -10.80 7.49 -9.71
CA LEU A 103 -11.73 7.04 -10.76
C LEU A 103 -13.17 7.47 -10.51
N LEU A 104 -13.67 7.22 -9.30
CA LEU A 104 -15.08 7.41 -8.94
C LEU A 104 -15.45 8.89 -8.87
N VAL A 105 -14.49 9.75 -8.54
CA VAL A 105 -14.72 11.17 -8.33
C VAL A 105 -14.35 12.02 -9.56
N PHE A 106 -13.31 11.64 -10.32
CA PHE A 106 -12.71 12.51 -11.34
C PHE A 106 -12.58 11.89 -12.74
N GLY A 107 -12.92 10.60 -12.94
CA GLY A 107 -12.94 9.95 -14.26
C GLY A 107 -11.62 9.27 -14.66
N THR A 108 -11.58 8.70 -15.87
CA THR A 108 -10.52 7.76 -16.32
C THR A 108 -9.23 8.42 -16.82
N GLU A 109 -9.15 9.75 -16.84
CA GLU A 109 -8.03 10.47 -17.46
C GLU A 109 -6.75 10.46 -16.60
N HIS A 110 -6.79 9.89 -15.39
CA HIS A 110 -5.70 9.97 -14.40
C HIS A 110 -5.22 8.58 -13.94
N PHE A 111 -5.40 7.56 -14.79
CA PHE A 111 -4.87 6.22 -14.53
C PHE A 111 -3.35 6.19 -14.69
N ASP A 112 -2.63 6.18 -13.57
CA ASP A 112 -1.21 5.86 -13.58
C ASP A 112 -1.01 4.34 -13.57
N LEU A 113 -0.72 3.79 -14.76
CA LEU A 113 -0.43 2.36 -14.93
C LEU A 113 0.80 1.92 -14.14
N ASN A 114 1.76 2.82 -13.88
CA ASN A 114 2.94 2.48 -13.10
C ASN A 114 2.56 2.23 -11.64
N GLU A 115 1.73 3.10 -11.07
CA GLU A 115 1.24 2.93 -9.70
C GLU A 115 0.43 1.64 -9.54
N LEU A 116 -0.45 1.34 -10.51
CA LEU A 116 -1.18 0.07 -10.56
C LEU A 116 -0.22 -1.13 -10.63
N PHE A 117 0.80 -1.06 -11.48
CA PHE A 117 1.77 -2.14 -11.64
C PHE A 117 2.54 -2.38 -10.33
N PHE A 118 3.10 -1.33 -9.72
CA PHE A 118 3.82 -1.45 -8.45
C PHE A 118 2.90 -1.97 -7.34
N SER A 119 1.70 -1.39 -7.19
CA SER A 119 0.73 -1.81 -6.17
C SER A 119 0.33 -3.28 -6.34
N SER A 120 0.04 -3.70 -7.57
CA SER A 120 -0.31 -5.09 -7.91
C SER A 120 0.83 -6.06 -7.56
N VAL A 121 2.06 -5.72 -7.93
CA VAL A 121 3.25 -6.53 -7.58
C VAL A 121 3.39 -6.64 -6.07
N PHE A 122 3.27 -5.55 -5.32
CA PHE A 122 3.32 -5.59 -3.85
C PHE A 122 2.22 -6.47 -3.26
N ILE A 123 0.98 -6.30 -3.70
CA ILE A 123 -0.16 -7.11 -3.26
C ILE A 123 0.07 -8.60 -3.55
N LEU A 124 0.59 -8.92 -4.73
CA LEU A 124 0.84 -10.30 -5.16
C LEU A 124 2.00 -10.92 -4.38
N LEU A 125 3.08 -10.18 -4.13
CA LEU A 125 4.17 -10.60 -3.25
C LEU A 125 3.67 -10.85 -1.82
N PHE A 126 2.83 -9.95 -1.29
CA PHE A 126 2.20 -10.13 0.01
C PHE A 126 1.29 -11.36 0.03
N GLY A 127 0.46 -11.55 -1.00
CA GLY A 127 -0.47 -12.67 -1.13
C GLY A 127 0.24 -14.03 -1.20
N ILE A 128 1.30 -14.15 -2.00
CA ILE A 128 2.12 -15.37 -2.08
C ILE A 128 2.75 -15.70 -0.73
N ASN A 129 3.25 -14.67 -0.02
CA ASN A 129 3.88 -14.86 1.29
C ASN A 129 2.85 -15.05 2.42
N LEU A 130 1.60 -14.67 2.22
CA LEU A 130 0.53 -14.80 3.21
C LEU A 130 0.18 -16.25 3.54
N ARG A 131 0.43 -17.17 2.60
CA ARG A 131 0.23 -18.60 2.79
C ARG A 131 1.10 -19.18 3.92
N TYR A 132 2.19 -18.50 4.27
CA TYR A 132 3.10 -18.86 5.35
C TYR A 132 2.76 -18.18 6.69
N MET A 133 1.78 -17.29 6.73
CA MET A 133 1.31 -16.69 7.98
C MET A 133 0.40 -17.68 8.75
N LYS A 134 0.61 -17.74 10.06
CA LYS A 134 -0.24 -18.51 10.98
C LYS A 134 -1.62 -17.83 11.09
N ASN A 135 -2.70 -18.63 11.05
CA ASN A 135 -4.08 -18.16 11.19
C ASN A 135 -4.28 -17.44 12.54
#